data_AF-A0A7Y0S569-F1
#
_entry.id   AF-A0A7Y0S569-F1
#
_cell.length_a   1.000
_cell.length_b   1.000
_cell.length_c   1.000
_cell.angle_alpha   90.00
_cell.angle_beta   90.00
_cell.angle_gamma   90.00
#
_symmetry.space_group_name_H-M   'P 1'
#
loop_
_entity.id
_entity.type
_entity.pdbx_description
1 polymer ?
#
loop_
_entity_poly.entity_id
_entity_poly.type
_entity_poly.pdbx_seq_one_letter_code
_entity_poly.pdbx_strand_id
1 'polypeptide(L)'
;MSDSNWLSEFPEMDASDLRAIRKTLDGAYRDFSREYGELIESLFDPLLSFLVWFEKLLISTPWFIILGVCTTLVYAASRSWKLAAACFGSLILIGYFGMWEDTMRTLSIITVCTMLAIALGIPIGIAMARSNR
;
A
#
# COMPACT_ATOMS: atom_id res chain seq x y z
N MET A 1 -23.03 -25.68 -42.32
CA MET A 1 -23.17 -24.89 -43.56
C MET A 1 -22.49 -23.57 -43.27
N SER A 2 -21.32 -23.39 -43.88
CA SER A 2 -20.40 -22.28 -43.65
C SER A 2 -20.86 -21.09 -44.48
N ASP A 3 -21.20 -19.98 -43.85
CA ASP A 3 -21.21 -18.64 -44.44
C ASP A 3 -20.91 -17.62 -43.32
N SER A 4 -19.72 -17.74 -42.72
CA SER A 4 -19.18 -16.71 -41.83
C SER A 4 -18.18 -15.90 -42.62
N ASN A 5 -18.65 -14.79 -43.17
CA ASN A 5 -17.84 -13.85 -43.92
C ASN A 5 -16.81 -13.22 -42.95
N TRP A 6 -15.55 -13.64 -43.06
CA TRP A 6 -14.41 -13.19 -42.21
C TRP A 6 -14.16 -11.67 -42.22
N LEU A 7 -14.86 -10.93 -43.11
CA LEU A 7 -14.84 -9.48 -43.25
C LEU A 7 -15.93 -8.77 -42.42
N SER A 8 -16.88 -9.50 -41.84
CA SER A 8 -18.02 -8.92 -41.09
C SER A 8 -18.15 -9.37 -39.64
N GLU A 9 -17.53 -10.49 -39.25
CA GLU A 9 -17.44 -10.93 -37.85
C GLU A 9 -15.97 -10.93 -37.40
N PHE A 10 -15.73 -10.36 -36.21
CA PHE A 10 -14.40 -10.37 -35.61
C PHE A 10 -14.00 -11.82 -35.31
N PRO A 11 -12.74 -12.24 -35.56
CA PRO A 11 -12.32 -13.59 -35.23
C PRO A 11 -12.40 -13.81 -33.71
N GLU A 12 -13.44 -14.53 -33.28
CA GLU A 12 -13.62 -14.93 -31.88
C GLU A 12 -12.96 -16.29 -31.62
N MET A 13 -12.30 -16.41 -30.47
CA MET A 13 -11.73 -17.69 -30.04
C MET A 13 -12.82 -18.75 -29.88
N ASP A 14 -12.53 -19.98 -30.29
CA ASP A 14 -13.47 -21.08 -30.14
C ASP A 14 -13.88 -21.26 -28.68
N ALA A 15 -15.16 -21.53 -28.44
CA ALA A 15 -15.71 -21.65 -27.10
C ALA A 15 -15.02 -22.76 -26.28
N SER A 16 -14.42 -23.77 -26.93
CA SER A 16 -13.63 -24.81 -26.28
C SER A 16 -12.26 -24.29 -25.81
N ASP A 17 -11.58 -23.47 -26.63
CA ASP A 17 -10.30 -22.84 -26.29
C ASP A 17 -10.45 -21.85 -25.13
N LEU A 18 -11.51 -21.03 -25.13
CA LEU A 18 -11.83 -20.13 -24.02
C LEU A 18 -12.06 -20.89 -22.70
N ARG A 19 -12.75 -22.03 -22.77
CA ARG A 19 -12.98 -22.89 -21.59
C ARG A 19 -11.70 -23.57 -21.11
N ALA A 20 -10.83 -23.99 -22.02
CA ALA A 20 -9.55 -24.61 -21.69
C ALA A 20 -8.62 -23.62 -20.98
N ILE A 21 -8.51 -22.39 -21.49
CA ILE A 21 -7.73 -21.31 -20.86
C ILE A 21 -8.29 -20.98 -19.49
N ARG A 22 -9.61 -20.79 -19.37
CA ARG A 22 -10.25 -20.50 -18.09
C ARG A 22 -9.96 -21.60 -17.06
N LYS A 23 -10.14 -22.87 -17.44
CA LYS A 23 -9.89 -24.01 -16.54
C LYS A 23 -8.42 -24.09 -16.12
N THR A 24 -7.50 -23.76 -17.01
CA THR A 24 -6.05 -23.75 -16.74
C THR A 24 -5.67 -22.62 -15.79
N LEU A 25 -6.17 -21.40 -16.03
CA LEU A 25 -5.94 -20.24 -15.17
C LEU A 25 -6.57 -20.43 -13.78
N ASP A 26 -7.83 -20.86 -13.73
CA ASP A 26 -8.54 -21.12 -12.49
C ASP A 26 -7.84 -22.25 -11.70
N GLY A 27 -7.36 -23.29 -12.39
CA GLY A 27 -6.57 -24.37 -11.78
C GLY A 27 -5.26 -23.86 -11.20
N ALA A 28 -4.45 -23.17 -12.03
CA ALA A 28 -3.17 -22.62 -11.62
C ALA A 28 -3.29 -21.62 -10.45
N TYR A 29 -4.30 -20.74 -10.48
CA TYR A 29 -4.57 -19.81 -9.38
C TYR A 29 -4.93 -20.54 -8.10
N ARG A 30 -5.79 -21.55 -8.17
CA ARG A 30 -6.22 -22.31 -6.99
C ARG A 30 -5.10 -23.14 -6.38
N ASP A 31 -4.20 -23.67 -7.20
CA ASP A 31 -3.06 -24.44 -6.73
C ASP A 31 -2.01 -23.51 -6.13
N PHE A 32 -1.69 -22.39 -6.79
CA PHE A 32 -0.85 -21.34 -6.23
C PHE A 32 -1.38 -20.80 -4.89
N SER A 33 -2.68 -20.48 -4.83
CA SER A 33 -3.31 -19.97 -3.60
C SER A 33 -3.31 -20.99 -2.47
N ARG A 34 -3.36 -22.29 -2.76
CA ARG A 34 -3.31 -23.33 -1.71
C ARG A 34 -1.90 -23.59 -1.22
N GLU A 35 -0.92 -23.52 -2.09
CA GLU A 35 0.47 -23.82 -1.73
C GLU A 35 1.18 -22.62 -1.09
N TYR A 36 0.95 -21.42 -1.61
CA TYR A 36 1.59 -20.20 -1.13
C TYR A 36 0.71 -19.36 -0.20
N GLY A 37 -0.59 -19.66 -0.09
CA GLY A 37 -1.54 -18.88 0.70
C GLY A 37 -1.12 -18.71 2.16
N GLU A 38 -0.83 -19.82 2.85
CA GLU A 38 -0.40 -19.79 4.26
C GLU A 38 0.93 -19.03 4.45
N LEU A 39 1.87 -19.22 3.53
CA LEU A 39 3.16 -18.52 3.56
C LEU A 39 2.96 -17.01 3.39
N ILE A 40 2.16 -16.60 2.41
CA ILE A 40 1.83 -15.19 2.17
C ILE A 40 1.14 -14.61 3.41
N GLU A 41 0.09 -15.25 3.91
CA GLU A 41 -0.65 -14.80 5.10
C GLU A 41 0.28 -14.65 6.32
N SER A 42 1.13 -15.65 6.60
CA SER A 42 2.09 -15.59 7.70
C SER A 42 3.14 -14.47 7.58
N LEU A 43 3.49 -14.06 6.35
CA LEU A 43 4.39 -12.93 6.09
C LEU A 43 3.68 -11.58 6.26
N PHE A 44 2.41 -11.47 5.87
CA PHE A 44 1.64 -10.23 5.92
C PHE A 44 0.97 -9.99 7.28
N ASP A 45 0.63 -11.03 8.04
CA ASP A 45 -0.06 -10.93 9.34
C ASP A 45 0.71 -10.08 10.37
N PRO A 46 2.02 -10.28 10.60
CA PRO A 46 2.78 -9.43 11.51
C PRO A 46 2.82 -7.98 11.06
N LEU A 47 2.93 -7.74 9.74
CA LEU A 47 2.95 -6.41 9.14
C LEU A 47 1.61 -5.71 9.32
N LEU A 48 0.49 -6.41 9.09
CA LEU A 48 -0.85 -5.90 9.29
C LEU A 48 -1.10 -5.59 10.77
N SER A 49 -0.71 -6.49 11.66
CA SER A 49 -0.83 -6.29 13.11
C SER A 49 -0.04 -5.06 13.58
N PHE A 50 1.19 -4.88 13.09
CA PHE A 50 2.01 -3.70 13.36
C PHE A 50 1.38 -2.41 12.81
N LEU A 51 0.87 -2.43 11.58
CA LEU A 51 0.20 -1.30 10.95
C LEU A 51 -1.05 -0.87 11.73
N VAL A 52 -1.90 -1.83 12.09
CA VAL A 52 -3.13 -1.58 12.86
C VAL A 52 -2.80 -1.12 14.27
N TRP A 53 -1.76 -1.67 14.90
CA TRP A 53 -1.29 -1.20 16.20
C TRP A 53 -0.82 0.25 16.13
N PHE A 54 -0.02 0.62 15.12
CA PHE A 54 0.48 1.98 14.94
C PHE A 54 -0.64 2.97 14.59
N GLU A 55 -1.61 2.55 13.77
CA GLU A 55 -2.82 3.32 13.47
C GLU A 55 -3.60 3.62 14.75
N LYS A 56 -3.86 2.60 15.57
CA LYS A 56 -4.57 2.76 16.84
C LYS A 56 -3.81 3.64 17.81
N LEU A 57 -2.48 3.56 17.84
CA LEU A 57 -1.64 4.42 18.66
C LEU A 57 -1.82 5.89 18.25
N LEU A 58 -1.76 6.20 16.95
CA LEU A 58 -1.98 7.56 16.46
C LEU A 58 -3.40 8.05 16.78
N ILE A 59 -4.43 7.28 16.45
CA ILE A 59 -5.83 7.71 16.63
C ILE A 59 -6.18 7.86 18.11
N SER A 60 -5.69 6.95 18.97
CA SER A 60 -5.95 7.02 20.42
C SER A 60 -5.19 8.15 21.10
N THR A 61 -4.18 8.74 20.45
CA THR A 61 -3.42 9.85 21.01
C THR A 61 -4.22 11.15 20.90
N PRO A 62 -4.34 11.95 21.97
CA PRO A 62 -5.00 13.25 21.91
C PRO A 62 -4.43 14.15 20.81
N TRP A 63 -5.33 14.80 20.07
CA TRP A 63 -4.97 15.58 18.88
C TRP A 63 -3.89 16.65 19.12
N PHE A 64 -3.90 17.29 20.29
CA PHE A 64 -2.89 18.29 20.67
C PHE A 64 -1.46 17.74 20.67
N ILE A 65 -1.28 16.48 21.10
CA ILE A 65 0.04 15.85 21.16
C ILE A 65 0.54 15.60 19.74
N ILE A 66 -0.30 15.02 18.88
CA ILE A 66 0.06 14.75 17.48
C ILE A 66 0.40 16.05 16.76
N LEU A 67 -0.41 17.09 16.97
CA LEU A 67 -0.21 18.40 16.37
C LEU A 67 1.13 19.00 16.80
N GLY A 68 1.46 18.93 18.10
CA GLY A 68 2.76 19.35 18.62
C GLY A 68 3.93 18.56 18.03
N VAL A 69 3.82 17.24 17.96
CA VAL A 69 4.86 16.35 17.39
C VAL A 69 5.07 16.65 15.90
N CYS A 70 4.02 16.67 15.10
CA CYS A 70 4.10 16.94 13.66
C CYS A 70 4.70 18.32 13.38
N THR A 71 4.24 19.37 14.08
CA THR A 71 4.77 20.73 13.91
C THR A 71 6.25 20.80 14.30
N THR A 72 6.64 20.12 15.38
CA THR A 72 8.04 20.06 15.83
C THR A 72 8.92 19.31 14.83
N LEU A 73 8.45 18.19 14.27
CA LEU A 73 9.17 17.43 13.25
C LEU A 73 9.36 18.24 11.96
N VAL A 74 8.33 18.94 11.49
CA VAL A 74 8.43 19.82 10.32
C VAL A 74 9.40 20.96 10.56
N TYR A 75 9.35 21.57 11.75
CA TYR A 75 10.30 22.61 12.13
C TYR A 75 11.73 22.08 12.18
N ALA A 76 11.95 20.88 12.73
CA ALA A 76 13.27 20.26 12.80
C ALA A 76 13.83 19.91 11.41
N ALA A 77 12.99 19.38 10.52
CA ALA A 77 13.40 18.99 9.17
C ALA A 77 13.65 20.19 8.25
N SER A 78 12.81 21.23 8.34
CA SER A 78 12.87 22.39 7.43
C SER A 78 13.61 23.60 8.00
N ARG A 79 13.86 23.64 9.31
CA ARG A 79 14.42 24.77 10.08
C ARG A 79 13.72 26.11 9.86
N SER A 80 12.52 26.11 9.28
CA SER A 80 11.79 27.30 8.84
C SER A 80 10.44 27.40 9.54
N TRP A 81 10.21 28.54 10.19
CA TRP A 81 8.97 28.82 10.92
C TRP A 81 7.75 28.92 9.99
N LYS A 82 7.95 29.32 8.73
CA LYS A 82 6.87 29.44 7.73
C LYS A 82 6.24 28.08 7.40
N LEU A 83 7.05 27.05 7.20
CA LEU A 83 6.57 25.70 6.89
C LEU A 83 5.91 25.04 8.11
N ALA A 84 6.45 25.27 9.31
CA ALA A 84 5.85 24.78 10.55
C ALA A 84 4.47 25.42 10.79
N ALA A 85 4.33 26.73 10.60
CA ALA A 85 3.04 27.42 10.73
C ALA A 85 2.02 26.98 9.67
N ALA A 86 2.46 26.75 8.43
CA ALA A 86 1.60 26.22 7.37
C ALA A 86 1.09 24.82 7.70
N CYS A 87 1.96 23.93 8.20
CA CYS A 87 1.59 22.57 8.64
C CYS A 87 0.62 22.60 9.83
N PHE A 88 0.89 23.44 10.83
CA PHE A 88 0.00 23.65 11.98
C PHE A 88 -1.41 24.09 11.51
N GLY A 89 -1.46 25.08 10.62
CA GLY A 89 -2.71 25.57 10.04
C GLY A 89 -3.46 24.50 9.25
N SER A 90 -2.76 23.71 8.43
CA SER A 90 -3.39 22.63 7.65
C SER A 90 -3.95 21.53 8.54
N LEU A 91 -3.23 21.12 9.60
CA LEU A 91 -3.68 20.09 10.53
C LEU A 91 -4.93 20.51 11.31
N ILE A 92 -5.00 21.78 11.74
CA ILE A 92 -6.21 22.31 12.39
C ILE A 92 -7.39 22.33 11.41
N LEU A 93 -7.15 22.75 10.17
CA LEU A 93 -8.18 22.82 9.14
C LEU A 93 -8.75 21.42 8.80
N ILE A 94 -7.90 20.39 8.77
CA ILE A 94 -8.33 18.99 8.64
C ILE A 94 -9.20 18.57 9.84
N GLY A 95 -8.78 18.93 11.06
CA GLY A 95 -9.57 18.70 12.27
C GLY A 95 -10.94 19.37 12.21
N TYR A 96 -11.00 20.61 11.71
CA TYR A 96 -12.24 21.36 11.52
C TYR A 96 -13.21 20.68 10.53
N PHE A 97 -12.70 20.04 9.49
CA PHE A 97 -13.54 19.26 8.56
C PHE A 97 -13.97 17.88 9.07
N GLY A 98 -13.55 17.48 10.28
CA GLY A 98 -13.89 16.17 10.86
C GLY A 98 -13.16 15.00 10.20
N MET A 99 -12.19 15.27 9.32
CA MET A 99 -11.41 14.24 8.59
C MET A 99 -10.13 13.83 9.34
N TRP A 100 -10.07 14.10 10.65
CA TRP A 100 -8.88 13.87 11.45
C TRP A 100 -8.47 12.41 11.48
N GLU A 101 -9.41 11.51 11.81
CA GLU A 101 -9.13 10.08 11.91
C GLU A 101 -8.64 9.50 10.58
N ASP A 102 -9.32 9.80 9.47
CA ASP A 102 -8.92 9.31 8.15
C ASP A 102 -7.54 9.82 7.75
N THR A 103 -7.22 11.07 8.08
CA THR A 103 -5.88 11.62 7.87
C THR A 103 -4.84 10.91 8.72
N MET A 104 -5.14 10.59 9.99
CA MET A 104 -4.23 9.83 10.85
C MET A 104 -4.04 8.39 10.35
N ARG A 105 -5.06 7.75 9.79
CA ARG A 105 -4.94 6.44 9.12
C ARG A 105 -3.97 6.49 7.96
N THR A 106 -4.14 7.47 7.06
CA THR A 106 -3.23 7.62 5.91
C THR A 106 -1.79 7.91 6.35
N LEU A 107 -1.60 8.77 7.36
CA LEU A 107 -0.28 9.08 7.91
C LEU A 107 0.37 7.86 8.56
N SER A 108 -0.40 7.05 9.28
CA SER A 108 0.04 5.76 9.85
C SER A 108 0.55 4.84 8.74
N ILE A 109 -0.26 4.60 7.71
CA ILE A 109 0.09 3.71 6.58
C ILE A 109 1.36 4.20 5.89
N ILE A 110 1.45 5.49 5.53
CA ILE A 110 2.63 6.04 4.84
C ILE A 110 3.88 5.90 5.71
N THR A 111 3.78 6.16 7.03
CA THR A 111 4.92 6.06 7.95
C THR A 111 5.43 4.62 8.06
N VAL A 112 4.52 3.66 8.27
CA VAL A 112 4.86 2.23 8.36
C VAL A 112 5.45 1.73 7.04
N CYS A 113 4.81 2.06 5.91
CA CYS A 113 5.31 1.68 4.58
C CYS A 113 6.69 2.28 4.30
N THR A 114 6.92 3.55 4.64
CA THR A 114 8.22 4.21 4.44
C THR A 114 9.29 3.57 5.33
N MET A 115 8.97 3.27 6.59
CA MET A 115 9.89 2.60 7.52
C MET A 115 10.27 1.20 7.00
N LEU A 116 9.30 0.41 6.55
CA LEU A 116 9.55 -0.92 5.97
C LEU A 116 10.34 -0.83 4.66
N ALA A 117 10.02 0.13 3.79
CA ALA A 117 10.75 0.36 2.55
C ALA A 117 12.22 0.73 2.81
N ILE A 118 12.50 1.54 3.83
CA ILE A 118 13.87 1.85 4.26
C ILE A 118 14.54 0.60 4.85
N ALA A 119 13.86 -0.10 5.76
CA ALA A 119 14.41 -1.26 6.48
C ALA A 119 14.74 -2.44 5.57
N LEU A 120 13.92 -2.70 4.54
CA LEU A 120 14.13 -3.80 3.59
C LEU A 120 14.86 -3.33 2.33
N GLY A 121 14.52 -2.15 1.81
CA GLY A 121 15.06 -1.62 0.58
C GLY A 121 16.54 -1.25 0.66
N ILE A 122 17.01 -0.71 1.79
CA ILE A 122 18.44 -0.40 1.95
C ILE A 122 19.29 -1.69 1.95
N PRO A 123 19.00 -2.73 2.76
CA PRO A 123 19.77 -3.97 2.71
C PRO A 123 19.73 -4.67 1.36
N ILE A 124 18.54 -4.77 0.74
CA ILE A 124 18.39 -5.39 -0.59
C ILE A 124 19.17 -4.58 -1.64
N GLY A 125 19.09 -3.25 -1.60
CA GLY A 125 19.85 -2.38 -2.49
C GLY A 125 21.36 -2.55 -2.33
N ILE A 126 21.86 -2.64 -1.09
CA ILE A 126 23.29 -2.89 -0.81
C ILE A 126 23.70 -4.30 -1.30
N ALA A 127 22.86 -5.32 -1.11
CA ALA A 127 23.15 -6.68 -1.58
C ALA A 127 23.26 -6.75 -3.11
N MET A 128 22.34 -6.10 -3.82
CA MET A 128 22.38 -5.99 -5.28
C MET A 128 23.60 -5.19 -5.76
N ALA A 129 23.92 -4.06 -5.11
CA ALA A 129 25.10 -3.26 -5.47
C ALA A 129 26.43 -3.99 -5.24
N ARG A 130 26.48 -4.96 -4.31
CA ARG A 130 27.65 -5.81 -4.08
C ARG A 130 27.73 -7.02 -4.99
N SER A 131 26.64 -7.40 -5.66
CA SER A 131 26.65 -8.50 -6.62
C SER A 131 27.12 -8.00 -7.97
N ASN A 132 28.44 -7.91 -8.16
CA ASN A 132 29.06 -7.65 -9.47
C ASN A 132 29.39 -8.97 -10.21
N ARG A 133 28.43 -9.89 -10.22
CA ARG A 133 28.38 -11.07 -11.09
C ARG A 133 26.96 -11.21 -11.60
#